data_AF-A0A380MYW6-F1
#
_entry.id   AF-A0A380MYW6-F1
#
_cell.length_a   1.000
_cell.length_b   1.000
_cell.length_c   1.000
_cell.angle_alpha   90.00
_cell.angle_beta   90.00
_cell.angle_gamma   90.00
#
_symmetry.space_group_name_H-M   'P 1'
#
loop_
_entity.id
_entity.type
_entity.pdbx_description
1 polymer ?
#
loop_
_entity_poly.entity_id
_entity_poly.type
_entity_poly.pdbx_seq_one_letter_code
_entity_poly.pdbx_strand_id
1 'polypeptide(L)' 'MNKRTLNRDLLLTGKYRQRIVKAKKGKGSYQRKEKHRNLQKISGVFLWILKKFLANTRP' A
#
# COMPACT_ATOMS: atom_id res chain seq x y z
N MET A 1 10.59 29.13 -28.70
CA MET A 1 10.97 28.50 -27.42
C MET A 1 12.28 27.73 -27.62
N ASN A 2 13.35 28.07 -26.89
CA ASN A 2 14.68 27.52 -27.13
C ASN A 2 14.79 26.09 -26.56
N LYS A 3 15.06 25.09 -27.40
CA LYS A 3 15.04 23.66 -27.01
C LYS A 3 16.04 23.32 -25.89
N ARG A 4 17.08 24.14 -25.72
CA ARG A 4 18.12 23.96 -24.69
C ARG A 4 17.65 24.26 -23.26
N THR A 5 16.67 25.15 -23.08
CA THR A 5 16.15 25.50 -21.75
C THR A 5 15.07 24.52 -21.29
N LEU A 6 14.31 23.94 -22.23
CA LEU A 6 13.26 22.97 -21.93
C LEU A 6 13.77 21.77 -21.13
N ASN A 7 14.89 21.16 -21.55
CA ASN A 7 15.45 20.00 -20.86
C ASN A 7 15.94 20.35 -19.45
N ARG A 8 16.51 21.55 -19.27
CA ARG A 8 16.95 22.06 -17.97
C ARG A 8 15.74 22.29 -17.05
N ASP A 9 14.69 22.91 -17.56
CA ASP A 9 13.47 23.19 -16.79
C ASP A 9 12.74 21.90 -16.40
N LEU A 10 12.66 20.91 -17.29
CA LEU A 10 12.05 19.61 -17.01
C LEU A 10 12.83 18.81 -15.95
N LEU A 11 14.15 18.88 -15.94
CA LEU A 11 14.99 18.21 -14.94
C LEU A 11 14.93 18.94 -13.58
N LEU A 12 14.91 20.28 -13.58
CA LEU A 12 14.89 21.10 -12.37
C LEU A 12 13.52 21.18 -11.69
N THR A 13 12.42 21.06 -12.44
CA THR A 13 11.05 21.05 -11.88
C THR A 13 10.77 19.85 -10.96
N GLY A 14 11.69 18.89 -10.86
CA GLY A 14 11.59 17.74 -9.96
C GLY A 14 10.50 16.73 -10.37
N LYS A 15 9.71 17.04 -11.40
CA LYS A 15 8.68 16.15 -11.98
C LYS A 15 9.26 14.79 -12.38
N TYR A 16 10.46 14.80 -12.95
CA TYR A 16 11.16 13.62 -13.44
C TYR A 16 12.34 13.20 -12.55
N ARG A 17 12.36 13.61 -11.28
CA ARG A 17 13.41 13.16 -10.35
C ARG A 17 13.34 11.65 -10.11
N GLN A 18 14.48 11.04 -9.87
CA GLN A 18 14.55 9.64 -9.49
C GLN A 18 13.76 9.38 -8.20
N ARG A 19 12.92 8.34 -8.20
CA ARG A 19 12.15 7.91 -7.03
C ARG A 19 12.79 6.67 -6.43
N ILE A 20 13.25 6.79 -5.19
CA ILE A 20 13.77 5.65 -4.44
C ILE A 20 12.59 4.92 -3.80
N VAL A 21 12.41 3.64 -4.13
CA VAL A 21 11.33 2.80 -3.61
C VAL A 21 11.82 1.99 -2.41
N LYS A 22 10.97 1.84 -1.40
CA LYS A 22 11.26 1.03 -0.22
C LYS A 22 11.37 -0.45 -0.59
N ALA A 23 12.47 -1.10 -0.22
CA ALA A 23 12.67 -2.52 -0.44
C ALA A 23 11.68 -3.37 0.38
N LYS A 24 11.24 -4.50 -0.17
CA LYS A 24 10.40 -5.47 0.54
C LYS A 24 11.20 -6.42 1.45
N LYS A 25 12.48 -6.63 1.15
CA LYS A 25 13.41 -7.49 1.91
C LYS A 25 14.82 -6.87 1.89
N GLY A 26 15.60 -7.07 2.96
CA GLY A 26 16.99 -6.59 3.06
C GLY A 26 17.13 -5.20 3.67
N LYS A 27 18.15 -4.44 3.25
CA LYS A 27 18.42 -3.10 3.80
C LYS A 27 17.26 -2.15 3.51
N GLY A 28 16.81 -1.41 4.52
CA GLY A 28 15.69 -0.47 4.40
C GLY A 28 14.31 -1.11 4.28
N SER A 29 14.17 -2.43 4.45
CA SER A 29 12.86 -3.09 4.36
C SER A 29 12.07 -3.12 5.67
N TYR A 30 12.70 -2.81 6.80
CA TYR A 30 12.04 -2.86 8.12
C TYR A 30 10.82 -1.91 8.19
N GLN A 31 9.71 -2.42 8.73
CA GLN A 31 8.48 -1.67 8.96
C GLN A 31 8.01 -1.92 10.40
N ARG A 32 7.78 -0.86 11.18
CA ARG A 32 7.32 -0.99 12.57
C ARG A 32 5.92 -1.61 12.69
N LYS A 33 5.04 -1.34 11.72
CA LYS A 33 3.69 -1.89 11.63
C LYS A 33 3.44 -2.30 10.19
N GLU A 34 2.96 -3.52 10.00
CA GLU A 34 2.52 -4.00 8.69
C GLU A 34 1.19 -3.36 8.29
N LYS A 35 1.00 -3.14 6.98
CA LYS A 35 -0.19 -2.48 6.40
C LYS A 35 -1.52 -3.09 6.88
N HIS A 36 -1.57 -4.40 7.09
CA HIS A 36 -2.81 -5.13 7.38
C HIS A 36 -2.84 -5.83 8.75
N ARG A 37 -1.98 -5.43 9.70
CA ARG A 37 -1.92 -6.06 11.04
C ARG A 37 -3.26 -6.08 11.79
N ASN A 38 -4.16 -5.14 11.50
CA ASN A 38 -5.48 -5.05 12.14
C ASN A 38 -6.63 -5.67 11.35
N LEU A 39 -6.45 -6.01 10.05
CA LEU A 39 -7.53 -6.55 9.24
C LEU A 39 -7.93 -7.97 9.67
N GLN A 40 -6.98 -8.77 10.16
CA GLN A 40 -7.26 -10.12 10.65
C GLN A 40 -8.26 -10.13 11.83
N LYS A 41 -8.28 -9.06 12.64
CA LYS A 41 -9.25 -8.93 13.74
C LYS A 41 -10.67 -8.66 13.23
N ILE A 42 -10.81 -7.89 12.15
CA ILE A 42 -12.11 -7.53 11.57
C ILE A 42 -12.68 -8.70 10.74
N SER A 43 -11.82 -9.39 9.97
CA SER A 43 -12.25 -10.55 9.17
C SER A 43 -12.72 -11.71 10.04
N GLY A 44 -12.13 -11.92 11.23
CA GLY A 44 -12.56 -12.96 12.17
C GLY A 44 -13.98 -12.73 12.71
N VAL A 45 -14.34 -11.47 13.01
CA VAL A 45 -15.68 -11.11 13.52
C VAL A 45 -16.73 -11.26 12.43
N PHE A 46 -16.44 -10.81 11.21
CA PHE A 46 -17.35 -10.97 10.08
C PHE A 46 -17.60 -12.44 9.74
N LEU A 47 -16.56 -13.28 9.73
CA LEU A 47 -16.71 -14.72 9.51
C LEU A 47 -17.51 -15.41 10.63
N TRP A 48 -17.37 -14.96 11.87
CA TRP A 48 -18.11 -15.50 13.02
C TRP A 48 -19.60 -15.15 12.94
N ILE A 49 -19.94 -13.90 12.63
CA ILE A 49 -21.34 -13.46 12.43
C ILE A 49 -21.96 -14.22 11.26
N LEU A 50 -21.25 -14.34 10.14
CA LEU A 50 -21.71 -15.06 8.96
C LEU A 50 -21.93 -16.56 9.24
N LYS A 51 -21.00 -17.21 9.96
CA LYS A 51 -21.17 -18.59 10.42
C LYS A 51 -22.37 -18.74 11.36
N LYS A 52 -22.57 -17.81 12.28
CA LYS A 52 -23.71 -17.83 13.22
C LYS A 52 -25.04 -17.67 12.49
N PHE A 53 -25.10 -16.81 11.49
CA PHE A 53 -26.27 -16.63 10.63
C PHE A 53 -26.56 -17.89 9.79
N LEU A 54 -25.55 -18.47 9.16
CA LEU A 54 -25.65 -19.71 8.37
C LEU A 54 -25.99 -20.95 9.22
N ALA A 55 -25.60 -20.97 10.50
CA ALA A 55 -25.94 -22.06 11.42
C ALA A 55 -27.41 -21.99 11.88
N ASN A 56 -28.01 -20.80 11.89
CA ASN A 56 -29.38 -20.57 12.32
C ASN A 56 -30.42 -20.80 11.20
N THR A 57 -29.96 -21.13 9.99
CA THR A 57 -30.81 -21.39 8.81
C THR A 57 -30.76 -22.84 8.33
N ARG A 58 -30.17 -23.75 9.11
CA ARG A 58 -30.40 -25.18 8.91
C ARG A 58 -31.70 -25.57 9.62
N PRO A 59 -32.64 -26.28 8.95
CA PRO A 59 -33.87 -26.75 9.57
C PRO A 59 -33.60 -27.73 10.72
#